data_AF-A0A3D3QLP5-F1
#
_entry.id   AF-A0A3D3QLP5-F1
#
_cell.length_a   1.000
_cell.length_b   1.000
_cell.length_c   1.000
_cell.angle_alpha   90.00
_cell.angle_beta   90.00
_cell.angle_gamma   90.00
#
_symmetry.space_group_name_H-M   'P 1'
#
loop_
_entity.id
_entity.type
_entity.pdbx_description
1 polymer ?
#
loop_
_entity_poly.entity_id
_entity_poly.type
_entity_poly.pdbx_seq_one_letter_code
_entity_poly.pdbx_strand_id
1 'polypeptide(L)'
;MTHKELLDFIRNRMRMAHIYQPVMLRVLLESSGSATERQIAEAISSEDPSQVEYYEKITRDMVGRVLRKHELVERIKENRMYRLLGFENLKPVEIEELITACREKLDEYVERRGSDVIWGKERNYISGTVRYEVFKRAKFRCNLCGVAADKKALQVDHIKPRKWGGPDDISNFQALCYTCNATKRDQDDTDFRKVRASYSHREDGCPFCDPTEEKIIARNELALALVDEYPVTDKHHLVIPIRHAPNYFDLGSAEQNACTQLLVAMQKKLCEQDDSIAGFNVGINTGDAAGQTIPHCHIHLIPRRTGDVSDPTGGVRNVIPGMGDYRLASET
;
A
#
# COMPACT_ATOMS: atom_id res chain seq x y z
N MET A 1 -14.98 -39.92 -8.28
CA MET A 1 -14.98 -39.26 -6.97
C MET A 1 -16.40 -39.35 -6.41
N THR A 2 -16.57 -39.82 -5.18
CA THR A 2 -17.87 -39.99 -4.55
C THR A 2 -18.35 -38.69 -3.90
N HIS A 3 -19.65 -38.56 -3.61
CA HIS A 3 -20.19 -37.43 -2.85
C HIS A 3 -19.45 -37.23 -1.51
N LYS A 4 -19.12 -38.33 -0.82
CA LYS A 4 -18.41 -38.30 0.47
C LYS A 4 -16.98 -37.74 0.33
N GLU A 5 -16.29 -38.09 -0.74
CA GLU A 5 -14.94 -37.57 -1.05
C GLU A 5 -14.95 -36.09 -1.43
N LEU A 6 -15.91 -35.66 -2.25
CA LEU A 6 -16.05 -34.25 -2.65
C LEU A 6 -16.42 -33.38 -1.45
N LEU A 7 -17.32 -33.85 -0.60
CA LEU A 7 -17.75 -33.13 0.60
C LEU A 7 -16.64 -33.03 1.65
N ASP A 8 -15.84 -34.09 1.85
CA ASP A 8 -14.67 -34.05 2.72
C ASP A 8 -13.62 -33.06 2.20
N PHE A 9 -13.38 -33.04 0.88
CA PHE A 9 -12.48 -32.07 0.28
C PHE A 9 -12.94 -30.63 0.57
N ILE A 10 -14.20 -30.30 0.31
CA ILE A 10 -14.76 -28.95 0.51
C ILE A 10 -14.71 -28.53 1.98
N ARG A 11 -15.07 -29.43 2.90
CA ARG A 11 -15.21 -29.08 4.33
C ARG A 11 -13.91 -29.10 5.11
N ASN A 12 -13.02 -30.05 4.80
CA ASN A 12 -11.90 -30.39 5.69
C ASN A 12 -10.53 -30.22 5.02
N ARG A 13 -10.42 -30.31 3.69
CA ARG A 13 -9.13 -30.28 2.98
C ARG A 13 -8.89 -29.04 2.14
N MET A 14 -9.95 -28.30 1.79
CA MET A 14 -9.87 -27.07 0.99
C MET A 14 -9.19 -25.98 1.80
N ARG A 15 -8.03 -25.52 1.33
CA ARG A 15 -7.30 -24.41 1.96
C ARG A 15 -7.79 -23.09 1.35
N MET A 16 -8.47 -22.29 2.16
CA MET A 16 -9.01 -20.99 1.74
C MET A 16 -7.93 -19.91 1.70
N ALA A 17 -7.01 -20.02 0.74
CA ALA A 17 -6.08 -18.93 0.41
C ALA A 17 -6.70 -17.90 -0.55
N HIS A 18 -7.62 -18.33 -1.41
CA HIS A 18 -8.37 -17.52 -2.38
C HIS A 18 -9.76 -18.14 -2.60
N ILE A 19 -10.70 -17.36 -3.16
CA ILE A 19 -12.08 -17.81 -3.46
C ILE A 19 -12.18 -18.75 -4.68
N TYR A 20 -11.09 -18.98 -5.41
CA TYR A 20 -11.12 -19.61 -6.73
C TYR A 20 -11.59 -21.07 -6.71
N GLN A 21 -11.13 -21.85 -5.73
CA GLN A 21 -11.47 -23.26 -5.59
C GLN A 21 -12.98 -23.50 -5.33
N PRO A 22 -13.61 -22.82 -4.35
CA PRO A 22 -15.05 -23.01 -4.13
C PRO A 22 -15.89 -22.47 -5.28
N VAL A 23 -15.50 -21.37 -5.92
CA VAL A 23 -16.23 -20.81 -7.08
C VAL A 23 -16.17 -21.75 -8.29
N MET A 24 -14.99 -22.30 -8.61
CA MET A 24 -14.85 -23.26 -9.71
C MET A 24 -15.69 -24.52 -9.47
N LEU A 25 -15.63 -25.09 -8.26
CA LEU A 25 -16.44 -26.26 -7.92
C LEU A 25 -17.94 -25.97 -8.00
N ARG A 26 -18.38 -24.80 -7.54
CA ARG A 26 -19.78 -24.38 -7.65
C ARG A 26 -20.22 -24.29 -9.12
N VAL A 27 -19.46 -23.60 -9.98
CA VAL A 27 -19.80 -23.44 -11.40
C VAL A 27 -19.89 -24.80 -12.11
N LEU A 28 -18.98 -25.72 -11.79
CA LEU A 28 -19.02 -27.09 -12.32
C LEU A 28 -20.26 -27.84 -11.83
N LEU A 29 -20.64 -27.72 -10.55
CA LEU A 29 -21.84 -28.36 -10.01
C LEU A 29 -23.13 -27.78 -10.61
N GLU A 30 -23.21 -26.47 -10.79
CA GLU A 30 -24.34 -25.76 -11.40
C GLU A 30 -24.46 -26.06 -12.91
N SER A 31 -23.33 -26.28 -13.59
CA SER A 31 -23.27 -26.56 -15.03
C SER A 31 -23.25 -28.06 -15.36
N SER A 32 -23.90 -28.88 -14.52
CA SER A 32 -24.04 -30.34 -14.72
C SER A 32 -22.70 -31.07 -14.90
N GLY A 33 -21.66 -30.62 -14.22
CA GLY A 33 -20.34 -31.24 -14.18
C GLY A 33 -19.32 -30.68 -15.17
N SER A 34 -19.71 -29.74 -16.05
CA SER A 34 -18.81 -29.19 -17.08
C SER A 34 -19.05 -27.70 -17.34
N ALA A 35 -17.97 -26.92 -17.38
CA ALA A 35 -17.99 -25.51 -17.75
C ALA A 35 -16.71 -25.16 -18.51
N THR A 36 -16.79 -24.17 -19.39
CA THR A 36 -15.62 -23.61 -20.07
C THR A 36 -14.77 -22.79 -19.10
N GLU A 37 -13.47 -22.66 -19.40
CA GLU A 37 -12.57 -21.79 -18.63
C GLU A 37 -13.10 -20.35 -18.55
N ARG A 38 -13.74 -19.86 -19.62
CA ARG A 38 -14.37 -18.54 -19.67
C ARG A 38 -15.49 -18.40 -18.64
N GLN A 39 -16.42 -19.37 -18.58
CA GLN A 39 -17.53 -19.34 -17.62
C GLN A 39 -17.03 -19.37 -16.17
N ILE A 40 -15.99 -20.16 -15.90
CA ILE A 40 -15.37 -20.22 -14.57
C ILE A 40 -14.67 -18.90 -14.23
N ALA A 41 -13.94 -18.30 -15.18
CA ALA A 41 -13.26 -17.02 -14.98
C ALA A 41 -14.24 -15.86 -14.75
N GLU A 42 -15.34 -15.81 -15.49
CA GLU A 42 -16.41 -14.81 -15.29
C GLU A 42 -17.01 -14.92 -13.88
N ALA A 43 -17.31 -16.14 -13.42
CA ALA A 43 -17.83 -16.38 -12.07
C ALA A 43 -16.82 -16.05 -10.97
N ILE A 44 -15.54 -16.33 -11.17
CA ILE A 44 -14.47 -15.95 -10.23
C ILE A 44 -14.38 -14.41 -10.15
N SER A 45 -14.44 -13.74 -11.30
CA SER A 45 -14.33 -12.28 -11.36
C SER A 45 -15.52 -11.57 -10.70
N SER A 46 -16.71 -12.16 -10.73
CA SER A 46 -17.90 -11.59 -10.07
C SER A 46 -17.90 -11.77 -8.55
N GLU A 47 -17.13 -12.73 -8.03
CA GLU A 47 -17.08 -13.07 -6.60
C GLU A 47 -15.85 -12.48 -5.88
N ASP A 48 -14.85 -11.96 -6.62
CA ASP A 48 -13.66 -11.34 -6.05
C ASP A 48 -14.01 -9.97 -5.43
N PRO A 49 -14.01 -9.83 -4.09
CA PRO A 49 -14.44 -8.60 -3.43
C PRO A 49 -13.62 -7.39 -3.86
N SER A 50 -12.33 -7.58 -4.17
CA SER A 50 -11.44 -6.49 -4.58
C SER A 50 -11.77 -5.96 -5.99
N GLN A 51 -12.18 -6.85 -6.90
CA GLN A 51 -12.63 -6.47 -8.23
C GLN A 51 -14.01 -5.83 -8.17
N VAL A 52 -14.91 -6.39 -7.37
CA VAL A 52 -16.26 -5.85 -7.15
C VAL A 52 -16.17 -4.43 -6.56
N GLU A 53 -15.41 -4.22 -5.49
CA GLU A 53 -15.21 -2.89 -4.88
C GLU A 53 -14.60 -1.88 -5.88
N TYR A 54 -13.66 -2.32 -6.72
CA TYR A 54 -13.08 -1.48 -7.76
C TYR A 54 -14.14 -1.03 -8.77
N TYR A 55 -14.93 -1.96 -9.31
CA TYR A 55 -15.97 -1.63 -10.27
C TYR A 55 -17.16 -0.88 -9.64
N GLU A 56 -17.47 -1.10 -8.36
CA GLU A 56 -18.42 -0.27 -7.60
C GLU A 56 -17.94 1.19 -7.56
N LYS A 57 -16.65 1.42 -7.32
CA LYS A 57 -16.04 2.75 -7.33
C LYS A 57 -16.11 3.39 -8.72
N ILE A 58 -15.76 2.66 -9.79
CA ILE A 58 -15.86 3.15 -11.18
C ILE A 58 -17.33 3.48 -11.52
N THR A 59 -18.27 2.60 -11.15
CA THR A 59 -19.70 2.80 -11.36
C THR A 59 -20.19 4.05 -10.63
N ARG A 60 -19.72 4.31 -9.41
CA ARG A 60 -20.12 5.49 -8.64
C ARG A 60 -19.51 6.79 -9.15
N ASP A 61 -18.19 6.78 -9.34
CA ASP A 61 -17.39 7.99 -9.49
C ASP A 61 -17.29 8.43 -10.96
N MET A 62 -17.42 7.49 -11.90
CA MET A 62 -17.32 7.75 -13.33
C MET A 62 -18.67 7.57 -14.02
N VAL A 63 -19.14 6.32 -14.16
CA VAL A 63 -20.30 5.99 -15.01
C VAL A 63 -21.58 6.63 -14.48
N GLY A 64 -21.91 6.36 -13.22
CA GLY A 64 -23.11 6.89 -12.57
C GLY A 64 -23.06 8.40 -12.36
N ARG A 65 -21.87 9.01 -12.24
CA ARG A 65 -21.76 10.48 -12.24
C ARG A 65 -22.13 11.08 -13.59
N VAL A 66 -21.63 10.50 -14.69
CA VAL A 66 -21.91 10.95 -16.05
C VAL A 66 -23.38 10.77 -16.38
N LEU A 67 -23.95 9.59 -16.16
CA LEU A 67 -25.36 9.33 -16.48
C LEU A 67 -26.34 10.17 -15.63
N ARG A 68 -26.00 10.46 -14.36
CA ARG A 68 -26.77 11.42 -13.54
C ARG A 68 -26.68 12.85 -14.08
N LYS A 69 -25.51 13.28 -14.56
CA LYS A 69 -25.33 14.61 -15.16
C LYS A 69 -26.21 14.80 -16.40
N HIS A 70 -26.48 13.72 -17.12
CA HIS A 70 -27.38 13.71 -18.27
C HIS A 70 -28.84 13.40 -17.90
N GLU A 71 -29.17 13.34 -16.60
CA GLU A 71 -30.54 13.10 -16.12
C GLU A 71 -31.16 11.79 -16.65
N LEU A 72 -30.33 10.80 -16.95
CA LEU A 72 -30.77 9.49 -17.42
C LEU A 72 -31.02 8.53 -16.26
N VAL A 73 -30.24 8.64 -15.19
CA VAL A 73 -30.36 7.75 -14.03
C VAL A 73 -30.42 8.53 -12.74
N GLU A 74 -31.06 7.97 -11.72
CA GLU A 74 -30.94 8.40 -10.33
C GLU A 74 -30.21 7.35 -9.48
N ARG A 75 -29.68 7.76 -8.33
CA ARG A 75 -29.01 6.87 -7.38
C ARG A 75 -29.79 6.84 -6.06
N ILE A 76 -30.31 5.68 -5.71
CA ILE A 76 -30.98 5.39 -4.43
C ILE A 76 -29.90 5.06 -3.40
N LYS A 77 -29.78 5.87 -2.35
CA LYS A 77 -28.61 5.81 -1.44
C LYS A 77 -28.72 4.65 -0.46
N GLU A 78 -29.94 4.32 -0.06
CA GLU A 78 -30.29 3.36 0.99
C GLU A 78 -29.75 1.95 0.67
N ASN A 79 -29.76 1.56 -0.60
CA ASN A 79 -29.33 0.24 -1.07
C ASN A 79 -28.29 0.30 -2.20
N ARG A 80 -27.67 1.47 -2.43
CA ARG A 80 -26.67 1.72 -3.47
C ARG A 80 -27.14 1.40 -4.90
N MET A 81 -28.45 1.43 -5.17
CA MET A 81 -29.02 1.11 -6.48
C MET A 81 -29.02 2.31 -7.43
N TYR A 82 -29.07 2.01 -8.73
CA TYR A 82 -29.35 2.96 -9.80
C TYR A 82 -30.70 2.64 -10.44
N ARG A 83 -31.44 3.68 -10.82
CA ARG A 83 -32.69 3.56 -11.57
C ARG A 83 -32.61 4.42 -12.82
N LEU A 84 -32.99 3.85 -13.96
CA LEU A 84 -33.18 4.59 -15.22
C LEU A 84 -34.49 5.37 -15.12
N LEU A 85 -34.42 6.69 -15.29
CA LEU A 85 -35.58 7.57 -15.17
C LEU A 85 -36.54 7.34 -16.34
N GLY A 86 -37.83 7.16 -16.03
CA GLY A 86 -38.87 6.94 -17.04
C GLY A 86 -38.89 5.54 -17.65
N PHE A 87 -38.15 4.56 -17.08
CA PHE A 87 -38.10 3.19 -17.58
C PHE A 87 -39.50 2.54 -17.66
N GLU A 88 -40.36 2.85 -16.70
CA GLU A 88 -41.76 2.38 -16.66
C GLU A 88 -42.61 2.80 -17.86
N ASN A 89 -42.17 3.81 -18.63
CA ASN A 89 -42.87 4.28 -19.82
C ASN A 89 -42.41 3.57 -21.11
N LEU A 90 -41.37 2.73 -21.03
CA LEU A 90 -40.82 2.02 -22.18
C LEU A 90 -41.58 0.72 -22.43
N LYS A 91 -41.94 0.49 -23.69
CA LYS A 91 -42.51 -0.78 -24.17
C LYS A 91 -41.40 -1.81 -24.36
N PRO A 92 -41.70 -3.12 -24.30
CA PRO A 92 -40.71 -4.17 -24.52
C PRO A 92 -39.93 -4.04 -25.84
N VAL A 93 -40.59 -3.59 -26.91
CA VAL A 93 -39.95 -3.35 -28.22
C VAL A 93 -38.93 -2.22 -28.14
N GLU A 94 -39.29 -1.10 -27.50
CA GLU A 94 -38.40 0.06 -27.31
C GLU A 94 -37.22 -0.28 -26.40
N ILE A 95 -37.42 -1.14 -25.39
CA ILE A 95 -36.34 -1.67 -24.54
C ILE A 95 -35.35 -2.50 -25.37
N GLU A 96 -35.84 -3.40 -26.23
CA GLU A 96 -34.96 -4.24 -27.05
C GLU A 96 -34.20 -3.41 -28.11
N GLU A 97 -34.85 -2.39 -28.67
CA GLU A 97 -34.20 -1.40 -29.55
C GLU A 97 -33.07 -0.66 -28.83
N LEU A 98 -33.29 -0.20 -27.60
CA LEU A 98 -32.28 0.49 -26.79
C LEU A 98 -31.12 -0.44 -26.39
N ILE A 99 -31.42 -1.69 -26.03
CA ILE A 99 -30.39 -2.71 -25.74
C ILE A 99 -29.55 -2.98 -26.99
N THR A 100 -30.18 -3.10 -28.15
CA THR A 100 -29.50 -3.30 -29.43
C THR A 100 -28.59 -2.12 -29.75
N ALA A 101 -29.08 -0.89 -29.62
CA ALA A 101 -28.27 0.32 -29.79
C ALA A 101 -27.07 0.38 -28.80
N CYS A 102 -27.25 -0.09 -27.56
CA CYS A 102 -26.14 -0.21 -26.61
C CYS A 102 -25.09 -1.23 -27.06
N ARG A 103 -25.52 -2.39 -27.58
CA ARG A 103 -24.62 -3.42 -28.13
C ARG A 103 -23.86 -2.87 -29.34
N GLU A 104 -24.55 -2.23 -30.28
CA GLU A 104 -23.94 -1.59 -31.46
C GLU A 104 -22.89 -0.55 -31.05
N LYS A 105 -23.15 0.26 -30.01
CA LYS A 105 -22.16 1.22 -29.50
C LYS A 105 -20.95 0.55 -28.84
N LEU A 106 -21.12 -0.61 -28.21
CA LEU A 106 -20.01 -1.41 -27.71
C LEU A 106 -19.19 -1.98 -28.88
N ASP A 107 -19.86 -2.47 -29.92
CA ASP A 107 -19.22 -3.02 -31.11
C ASP A 107 -18.46 -1.94 -31.89
N GLU A 108 -19.05 -0.77 -32.14
CA GLU A 108 -18.38 0.41 -32.71
C GLU A 108 -17.14 0.83 -31.89
N TYR A 109 -17.24 0.78 -30.56
CA TYR A 109 -16.12 1.08 -29.68
C TYR A 109 -14.99 0.05 -29.83
N VAL A 110 -15.36 -1.24 -29.94
CA VAL A 110 -14.43 -2.37 -30.19
C VAL A 110 -13.74 -2.21 -31.54
N GLU A 111 -14.48 -1.94 -32.60
CA GLU A 111 -13.96 -1.76 -33.96
C GLU A 111 -13.04 -0.54 -34.07
N ARG A 112 -13.47 0.62 -33.56
CA ARG A 112 -12.71 1.88 -33.68
C ARG A 112 -11.34 1.84 -33.00
N ARG A 113 -11.21 1.09 -31.90
CA ARG A 113 -9.92 0.93 -31.22
C ARG A 113 -9.13 -0.28 -31.69
N GLY A 114 -9.74 -1.15 -32.51
CA GLY A 114 -9.21 -2.45 -32.90
C GLY A 114 -9.56 -3.53 -31.87
N SER A 115 -10.13 -4.64 -32.33
CA SER A 115 -10.39 -5.83 -31.53
C SER A 115 -9.11 -6.35 -30.85
N ASP A 116 -7.96 -6.20 -31.51
CA ASP A 116 -6.61 -6.49 -30.99
C ASP A 116 -6.19 -5.61 -29.79
N VAL A 117 -6.80 -4.43 -29.58
CA VAL A 117 -6.48 -3.50 -28.48
C VAL A 117 -7.43 -3.67 -27.29
N ILE A 118 -8.68 -4.08 -27.53
CA ILE A 118 -9.70 -4.24 -26.49
C ILE A 118 -9.78 -5.69 -25.99
N TRP A 119 -9.75 -6.65 -26.90
CA TRP A 119 -9.78 -8.08 -26.59
C TRP A 119 -8.41 -8.76 -26.67
N GLY A 120 -7.41 -8.07 -27.23
CA GLY A 120 -6.02 -8.53 -27.26
C GLY A 120 -5.83 -9.72 -28.18
N LYS A 121 -5.09 -9.55 -29.28
CA LYS A 121 -4.13 -10.59 -29.68
C LYS A 121 -3.40 -10.97 -28.41
N GLU A 122 -3.51 -12.24 -28.01
CA GLU A 122 -2.84 -12.87 -26.87
C GLU A 122 -2.45 -11.83 -25.81
N ARG A 123 -3.29 -11.63 -24.77
CA ARG A 123 -2.73 -11.15 -23.51
C ARG A 123 -1.64 -12.15 -23.16
N ASN A 124 -0.40 -11.84 -23.56
CA ASN A 124 0.73 -12.74 -23.41
C ASN A 124 0.84 -12.99 -21.92
N TYR A 125 0.31 -14.15 -21.56
CA TYR A 125 0.09 -14.55 -20.19
C TYR A 125 1.48 -14.58 -19.58
N ILE A 126 1.77 -13.58 -18.72
CA ILE A 126 2.99 -13.63 -17.92
C ILE A 126 2.84 -14.91 -17.10
N SER A 127 3.66 -15.90 -17.43
CA SER A 127 3.51 -17.23 -16.88
C SER A 127 3.48 -17.17 -15.36
N GLY A 128 2.70 -18.05 -14.72
CA GLY A 128 2.65 -18.11 -13.25
C GLY A 128 4.05 -18.16 -12.62
N THR A 129 5.00 -18.83 -13.28
CA THR A 129 6.42 -18.88 -12.90
C THR A 129 7.10 -17.51 -12.98
N VAL A 130 6.96 -16.78 -14.08
CA VAL A 130 7.56 -15.44 -14.21
C VAL A 130 6.93 -14.47 -13.21
N ARG A 131 5.61 -14.55 -13.01
CA ARG A 131 4.89 -13.77 -12.00
C ARG A 131 5.41 -14.07 -10.59
N TYR A 132 5.60 -15.34 -10.27
CA TYR A 132 6.17 -15.77 -8.99
C TYR A 132 7.58 -15.23 -8.79
N GLU A 133 8.46 -15.31 -9.80
CA GLU A 133 9.83 -14.79 -9.70
C GLU A 133 9.87 -13.26 -9.55
N VAL A 134 9.00 -12.52 -10.24
CA VAL A 134 8.87 -11.07 -10.06
C VAL A 134 8.43 -10.73 -8.63
N PHE A 135 7.46 -11.47 -8.08
CA PHE A 135 6.97 -11.25 -6.71
C PHE A 135 7.99 -11.67 -5.65
N LYS A 136 8.69 -12.80 -5.86
CA LYS A 136 9.76 -13.29 -4.99
C LYS A 136 10.92 -12.29 -4.94
N ARG A 137 11.35 -11.75 -6.08
CA ARG A 137 12.34 -10.67 -6.16
C ARG A 137 11.87 -9.42 -5.41
N ALA A 138 10.58 -9.12 -5.49
CA ALA A 138 9.95 -8.06 -4.72
C ALA A 138 9.57 -8.48 -3.29
N LYS A 139 10.10 -9.58 -2.73
CA LYS A 139 9.76 -10.14 -1.41
C LYS A 139 8.26 -10.01 -1.07
N PHE A 140 7.39 -10.29 -2.05
CA PHE A 140 5.93 -10.16 -1.96
C PHE A 140 5.43 -8.79 -1.46
N ARG A 141 6.05 -7.70 -1.88
CA ARG A 141 5.67 -6.31 -1.56
C ARG A 141 5.64 -5.43 -2.81
N CYS A 142 4.75 -4.44 -2.82
CA CYS A 142 4.71 -3.41 -3.85
C CYS A 142 6.03 -2.64 -3.91
N ASN A 143 6.60 -2.51 -5.10
CA ASN A 143 7.82 -1.76 -5.36
C ASN A 143 7.65 -0.24 -5.21
N LEU A 144 6.43 0.30 -5.38
CA LEU A 144 6.15 1.72 -5.19
C LEU A 144 5.88 2.08 -3.72
N CYS A 145 4.90 1.43 -3.08
CA CYS A 145 4.43 1.82 -1.74
C CYS A 145 4.81 0.86 -0.61
N GLY A 146 5.51 -0.23 -0.89
CA GLY A 146 5.98 -1.18 0.13
C GLY A 146 4.93 -2.10 0.76
N VAL A 147 3.63 -1.90 0.46
CA VAL A 147 2.54 -2.74 0.99
C VAL A 147 2.75 -4.22 0.64
N ALA A 148 2.51 -5.10 1.61
CA ALA A 148 2.66 -6.54 1.45
C ALA A 148 1.48 -7.17 0.70
N ALA A 149 1.75 -8.29 0.01
CA ALA A 149 0.80 -8.99 -0.84
C ALA A 149 -0.39 -9.58 -0.08
N ASP A 150 -0.23 -9.87 1.22
CA ASP A 150 -1.30 -10.29 2.13
C ASP A 150 -2.23 -9.14 2.50
N LYS A 151 -1.76 -7.89 2.39
CA LYS A 151 -2.56 -6.68 2.66
C LYS A 151 -3.18 -6.09 1.41
N LYS A 152 -2.50 -6.15 0.26
CA LYS A 152 -3.03 -5.70 -1.04
C LYS A 152 -2.52 -6.57 -2.17
N ALA A 153 -3.43 -6.97 -3.06
CA ALA A 153 -3.09 -7.74 -4.25
C ALA A 153 -2.04 -7.03 -5.11
N LEU A 154 -1.00 -7.79 -5.48
CA LEU A 154 0.07 -7.34 -6.36
C LEU A 154 -0.15 -7.79 -7.81
N GLN A 155 0.33 -6.97 -8.72
CA GLN A 155 0.32 -7.16 -10.16
C GLN A 155 1.74 -7.02 -10.70
N VAL A 156 2.01 -7.71 -11.80
CA VAL A 156 3.23 -7.50 -12.56
C VAL A 156 2.96 -6.36 -13.54
N ASP A 157 3.75 -5.30 -13.44
CA ASP A 157 3.70 -4.14 -14.31
C ASP A 157 5.02 -3.98 -15.07
N HIS A 158 4.98 -3.35 -16.24
CA HIS A 158 6.15 -3.01 -17.03
C HIS A 158 6.80 -1.74 -16.50
N ILE A 159 8.12 -1.77 -16.33
CA ILE A 159 8.92 -0.58 -15.98
C ILE A 159 8.83 0.40 -17.12
N LYS A 160 9.43 0.07 -18.27
CA LYS A 160 9.19 0.79 -19.51
C LYS A 160 7.85 0.34 -20.09
N PRO A 161 6.84 1.22 -20.21
CA PRO A 161 5.54 0.83 -20.74
C PRO A 161 5.68 0.27 -22.16
N ARG A 162 4.83 -0.70 -22.51
CA ARG A 162 4.79 -1.27 -23.88
C ARG A 162 4.57 -0.23 -24.97
N LYS A 163 3.76 0.80 -24.68
CA LYS A 163 3.54 1.95 -25.57
C LYS A 163 4.83 2.64 -25.99
N TRP A 164 5.87 2.56 -25.15
CA TRP A 164 7.19 3.14 -25.41
C TRP A 164 8.20 2.08 -25.92
N GLY A 165 7.73 0.90 -26.30
CA GLY A 165 8.56 -0.21 -26.78
C GLY A 165 9.27 -0.96 -25.65
N GLY A 166 8.69 -1.04 -24.45
CA GLY A 166 9.22 -1.89 -23.37
C GLY A 166 9.05 -3.39 -23.66
N PRO A 167 10.09 -4.22 -23.45
CA PRO A 167 10.03 -5.66 -23.73
C PRO A 167 9.21 -6.44 -22.70
N ASP A 168 8.70 -7.61 -23.09
CA ASP A 168 8.04 -8.59 -22.22
C ASP A 168 9.04 -9.55 -21.57
N ASP A 169 9.93 -8.99 -20.76
CA ASP A 169 10.95 -9.75 -20.06
C ASP A 169 10.96 -9.43 -18.56
N ILE A 170 11.44 -10.39 -17.76
CA ILE A 170 11.56 -10.29 -16.31
C ILE A 170 12.41 -9.09 -15.84
N SER A 171 13.37 -8.65 -16.66
CA SER A 171 14.19 -7.46 -16.42
C SER A 171 13.41 -6.15 -16.64
N ASN A 172 12.30 -6.16 -17.39
CA ASN A 172 11.40 -5.03 -17.55
C ASN A 172 10.13 -5.12 -16.68
N PHE A 173 10.01 -6.14 -15.83
CA PHE A 173 8.87 -6.28 -14.92
C PHE A 173 9.14 -5.73 -13.52
N GLN A 174 8.10 -5.25 -12.84
CA GLN A 174 8.09 -4.84 -11.43
C GLN A 174 6.78 -5.23 -10.75
N ALA A 175 6.78 -5.41 -9.42
CA ALA A 175 5.59 -5.78 -8.65
C ALA A 175 4.93 -4.52 -8.08
N LEU A 176 3.71 -4.19 -8.49
CA LEU A 176 2.96 -3.05 -7.96
C LEU A 176 1.64 -3.50 -7.35
N CYS A 177 1.18 -2.88 -6.28
CA CYS A 177 -0.20 -3.08 -5.83
C CYS A 177 -1.16 -2.47 -6.84
N TYR A 178 -2.38 -3.00 -6.93
CA TYR A 178 -3.36 -2.55 -7.92
C TYR A 178 -3.56 -1.03 -7.93
N THR A 179 -3.52 -0.38 -6.75
CA THR A 179 -3.68 1.08 -6.62
C THR A 179 -2.51 1.82 -7.26
N CYS A 180 -1.28 1.42 -6.93
CA CYS A 180 -0.06 2.03 -7.47
C CYS A 180 0.03 1.83 -8.99
N ASN A 181 -0.32 0.65 -9.47
CA ASN A 181 -0.35 0.34 -10.89
C ASN A 181 -1.35 1.23 -11.65
N ALA A 182 -2.57 1.35 -11.12
CA ALA A 182 -3.62 2.19 -11.71
C ALA A 182 -3.25 3.69 -11.72
N THR A 183 -2.46 4.15 -10.74
CA THR A 183 -1.96 5.52 -10.66
C THR A 183 -0.83 5.79 -11.66
N LYS A 184 0.11 4.84 -11.84
CA LYS A 184 1.25 4.98 -12.77
C LYS A 184 0.80 5.14 -14.23
N ARG A 185 -0.15 4.31 -14.68
CA ARG A 185 -0.58 4.23 -16.09
C ARG A 185 0.60 4.07 -17.06
N ASP A 186 0.38 4.32 -18.34
CA ASP A 186 1.39 4.34 -19.41
C ASP A 186 2.20 5.65 -19.47
N GLN A 187 2.21 6.44 -18.39
CA GLN A 187 2.73 7.82 -18.38
C GLN A 187 4.13 7.94 -17.75
N ASP A 188 4.62 6.87 -17.14
CA ASP A 188 5.85 6.88 -16.35
C ASP A 188 6.63 5.56 -16.60
N ASP A 189 7.95 5.67 -16.80
CA ASP A 189 8.87 4.54 -16.98
C ASP A 189 9.78 4.30 -15.77
N THR A 190 9.42 4.85 -14.61
CA THR A 190 10.24 4.75 -13.41
C THR A 190 10.39 3.30 -12.98
N ASP A 191 11.64 2.89 -12.84
CA ASP A 191 12.02 1.61 -12.26
C ASP A 191 11.90 1.68 -10.73
N PHE A 192 10.72 1.38 -10.19
CA PHE A 192 10.50 1.38 -8.73
C PHE A 192 11.27 0.27 -8.02
N ARG A 193 11.93 -0.66 -8.74
CA ARG A 193 12.92 -1.56 -8.12
C ARG A 193 14.13 -0.79 -7.63
N LYS A 194 14.54 0.29 -8.31
CA LYS A 194 15.63 1.18 -7.85
C LYS A 194 15.22 1.96 -6.60
N VAL A 195 13.96 2.38 -6.52
CA VAL A 195 13.39 3.03 -5.31
C VAL A 195 13.35 2.06 -4.13
N ARG A 196 13.13 0.77 -4.39
CA ARG A 196 13.22 -0.24 -3.33
C ARG A 196 14.65 -0.59 -2.93
N ALA A 197 15.54 -0.72 -3.91
CA ALA A 197 16.95 -0.96 -3.68
C ALA A 197 17.58 0.19 -2.89
N SER A 198 17.14 1.43 -3.14
CA SER A 198 17.60 2.57 -2.35
C SER A 198 17.24 2.41 -0.87
N TYR A 199 16.05 1.91 -0.50
CA TYR A 199 15.71 1.60 0.90
C TYR A 199 16.61 0.56 1.59
N SER A 200 17.43 -0.18 0.83
CA SER A 200 18.41 -1.11 1.38
C SER A 200 19.84 -0.55 1.39
N HIS A 201 20.03 0.69 0.93
CA HIS A 201 21.34 1.35 0.98
C HIS A 201 21.83 1.44 2.42
N ARG A 202 23.05 0.96 2.67
CA ARG A 202 23.79 1.06 3.92
C ARG A 202 25.15 1.69 3.62
N GLU A 203 25.72 2.36 4.61
CA GLU A 203 27.06 2.92 4.52
C GLU A 203 28.01 2.13 5.43
N ASP A 204 29.14 1.68 4.88
CA ASP A 204 30.16 0.95 5.62
C ASP A 204 30.74 1.83 6.73
N GLY A 205 30.85 1.28 7.94
CA GLY A 205 31.36 2.00 9.11
C GLY A 205 30.32 2.88 9.82
N CYS A 206 29.10 3.02 9.29
CA CYS A 206 28.03 3.70 10.02
C CYS A 206 27.46 2.77 11.13
N PRO A 207 27.47 3.17 12.41
CA PRO A 207 27.01 2.32 13.52
C PRO A 207 25.50 2.01 13.49
N PHE A 208 24.71 2.85 12.82
CA PHE A 208 23.27 2.62 12.61
C PHE A 208 22.97 1.77 11.35
N CYS A 209 23.97 1.58 10.49
CA CYS A 209 23.88 0.67 9.35
C CYS A 209 24.19 -0.79 9.70
N ASP A 210 24.75 -1.06 10.88
CA ASP A 210 24.92 -2.43 11.36
C ASP A 210 24.78 -2.48 12.90
N PRO A 211 23.58 -2.18 13.43
CA PRO A 211 23.36 -2.23 14.87
C PRO A 211 23.36 -3.69 15.33
N THR A 212 23.97 -3.95 16.50
CA THR A 212 23.89 -5.30 17.10
C THR A 212 22.45 -5.63 17.49
N GLU A 213 22.07 -6.91 17.40
CA GLU A 213 20.69 -7.34 17.63
C GLU A 213 20.20 -7.03 19.05
N GLU A 214 21.10 -6.99 20.04
CA GLU A 214 20.79 -6.66 21.44
C GLU A 214 20.36 -5.20 21.61
N LYS A 215 20.82 -4.30 20.73
CA LYS A 215 20.43 -2.89 20.75
C LYS A 215 19.04 -2.66 20.16
N ILE A 216 18.53 -3.60 19.34
CA ILE A 216 17.27 -3.43 18.60
C ILE A 216 16.07 -3.85 19.47
N ILE A 217 15.24 -2.88 19.86
CA ILE A 217 14.08 -3.11 20.76
C ILE A 217 12.75 -3.25 20.02
N ALA A 218 12.66 -2.71 18.81
CA ALA A 218 11.53 -2.88 17.92
C ALA A 218 11.95 -2.55 16.47
N ARG A 219 11.19 -3.07 15.51
CA ARG A 219 11.38 -2.76 14.09
C ARG A 219 10.05 -2.80 13.35
N ASN A 220 9.95 -2.02 12.28
CA ASN A 220 8.92 -2.18 11.26
C ASN A 220 9.60 -2.28 9.88
N GLU A 221 8.83 -2.10 8.81
CA GLU A 221 9.31 -2.24 7.44
C GLU A 221 10.50 -1.35 7.05
N LEU A 222 10.58 -0.15 7.60
CA LEU A 222 11.54 0.88 7.16
C LEU A 222 12.30 1.56 8.30
N ALA A 223 12.00 1.23 9.55
CA ALA A 223 12.62 1.84 10.72
C ALA A 223 12.96 0.82 11.82
N LEU A 224 13.99 1.13 12.59
CA LEU A 224 14.41 0.43 13.79
C LEU A 224 14.26 1.37 15.00
N ALA A 225 13.93 0.80 16.15
CA ALA A 225 14.07 1.46 17.44
C ALA A 225 15.23 0.79 18.16
N LEU A 226 16.14 1.60 18.67
CA LEU A 226 17.38 1.19 19.33
C LEU A 226 17.45 1.76 20.76
N VAL A 227 18.12 1.05 21.66
CA VAL A 227 18.57 1.64 22.93
C VAL A 227 19.73 2.60 22.66
N ASP A 228 19.70 3.81 23.22
CA ASP A 228 20.83 4.73 23.16
C ASP A 228 21.94 4.25 24.09
N GLU A 229 23.19 4.22 23.60
CA GLU A 229 24.36 3.80 24.38
C GLU A 229 24.79 4.87 25.40
N TYR A 230 24.43 6.13 25.15
CA TYR A 230 24.71 7.28 25.99
C TYR A 230 23.40 8.00 26.33
N PRO A 231 22.52 7.36 27.12
CA PRO A 231 21.19 7.88 27.39
C PRO A 231 21.23 9.21 28.15
N VAL A 232 20.48 10.22 27.67
CA VAL A 232 20.32 11.51 28.36
C VAL A 232 19.50 11.32 29.64
N THR A 233 18.47 10.49 29.56
CA THR A 233 17.69 10.01 30.71
C THR A 233 17.50 8.50 30.59
N ASP A 234 17.20 7.84 31.70
CA ASP A 234 16.90 6.41 31.68
C ASP A 234 15.79 6.06 30.66
N LYS A 235 16.04 5.00 29.88
CA LYS A 235 15.24 4.53 28.73
C LYS A 235 15.19 5.50 27.53
N HIS A 236 16.22 6.33 27.34
CA HIS A 236 16.42 7.06 26.09
C HIS A 236 16.60 6.08 24.91
N HIS A 237 15.74 6.20 23.91
CA HIS A 237 15.77 5.39 22.70
C HIS A 237 15.95 6.25 21.46
N LEU A 238 16.48 5.63 20.41
CA LEU A 238 16.62 6.22 19.08
C LEU A 238 15.69 5.51 18.10
N VAL A 239 14.99 6.26 17.25
CA VAL A 239 14.29 5.71 16.08
C VAL A 239 15.02 6.12 14.82
N ILE A 240 15.45 5.14 14.02
CA ILE A 240 16.27 5.33 12.82
C ILE A 240 15.60 4.71 11.59
N PRO A 241 15.79 5.24 10.37
CA PRO A 241 15.47 4.51 9.15
C PRO A 241 16.43 3.32 8.99
N ILE A 242 15.95 2.24 8.36
CA ILE A 242 16.80 1.10 7.99
C ILE A 242 17.80 1.51 6.90
N ARG A 243 17.33 2.30 5.92
CA ARG A 243 18.19 2.90 4.90
C ARG A 243 19.12 3.92 5.54
N HIS A 244 20.37 3.94 5.11
CA HIS A 244 21.25 5.07 5.38
C HIS A 244 20.70 6.34 4.73
N ALA A 245 20.31 7.29 5.57
CA ALA A 245 19.86 8.62 5.19
C ALA A 245 20.60 9.61 6.09
N PRO A 246 21.49 10.47 5.57
CA PRO A 246 22.39 11.25 6.41
C PRO A 246 21.68 12.11 7.46
N ASN A 247 20.56 12.71 7.12
CA ASN A 247 19.74 13.47 8.06
C ASN A 247 18.23 13.33 7.77
N TYR A 248 17.40 14.04 8.55
CA TYR A 248 15.94 13.96 8.45
C TYR A 248 15.38 14.43 7.10
N PHE A 249 16.02 15.41 6.47
CA PHE A 249 15.56 15.96 5.20
C PHE A 249 15.88 15.04 4.01
N ASP A 250 16.72 14.01 4.22
CA ASP A 250 16.98 12.96 3.23
C ASP A 250 15.93 11.83 3.27
N LEU A 251 15.00 11.84 4.24
CA LEU A 251 13.96 10.83 4.35
C LEU A 251 12.84 11.03 3.33
N GLY A 252 12.43 9.95 2.67
CA GLY A 252 11.17 9.93 1.93
C GLY A 252 9.96 9.84 2.88
N SER A 253 8.77 10.25 2.42
CA SER A 253 7.55 10.24 3.27
C SER A 253 7.21 8.87 3.86
N ALA A 254 7.55 7.78 3.17
CA ALA A 254 7.37 6.43 3.69
C ALA A 254 8.25 6.14 4.92
N GLU A 255 9.50 6.60 4.91
CA GLU A 255 10.44 6.46 6.02
C GLU A 255 10.02 7.36 7.19
N GLN A 256 9.63 8.61 6.91
CA GLN A 256 9.10 9.53 7.93
C GLN A 256 7.89 8.93 8.65
N ASN A 257 6.94 8.35 7.89
CA ASN A 257 5.77 7.68 8.45
C ASN A 257 6.15 6.45 9.27
N ALA A 258 7.08 5.63 8.78
CA ALA A 258 7.53 4.43 9.49
C ALA A 258 8.25 4.79 10.80
N CYS A 259 9.14 5.78 10.80
CA CYS A 259 9.78 6.29 12.00
C CYS A 259 8.75 6.84 12.99
N THR A 260 7.77 7.64 12.51
CA THR A 260 6.71 8.21 13.36
C THR A 260 5.84 7.13 14.01
N GLN A 261 5.44 6.10 13.25
CA GLN A 261 4.67 4.98 13.79
C GLN A 261 5.44 4.24 14.88
N LEU A 262 6.74 4.01 14.67
CA LEU A 262 7.57 3.33 15.65
C LEU A 262 7.80 4.19 16.89
N LEU A 263 7.97 5.50 16.72
CA LEU A 263 8.08 6.47 17.82
C LEU A 263 6.84 6.42 18.73
N VAL A 264 5.63 6.45 18.14
CA VAL A 264 4.36 6.35 18.88
C VAL A 264 4.23 5.00 19.59
N ALA A 265 4.60 3.91 18.92
CA ALA A 265 4.56 2.57 19.53
C ALA A 265 5.53 2.46 20.72
N MET A 266 6.73 3.00 20.59
CA MET A 266 7.73 2.99 21.66
C MET A 266 7.34 3.88 22.83
N GLN A 267 6.76 5.05 22.57
CA GLN A 267 6.24 5.93 23.62
C GLN A 267 5.20 5.21 24.49
N LYS A 268 4.22 4.52 23.86
CA LYS A 268 3.21 3.74 24.59
C LYS A 268 3.82 2.63 25.42
N LYS A 269 4.71 1.84 24.80
CA LYS A 269 5.42 0.74 25.48
C LYS A 269 6.22 1.23 26.68
N LEU A 270 6.86 2.40 26.58
CA LEU A 270 7.61 3.00 27.69
C LEU A 270 6.70 3.41 28.85
N CYS A 271 5.58 4.06 28.56
CA CYS A 271 4.60 4.40 29.59
C CYS A 271 4.01 3.16 30.28
N GLU A 272 3.76 2.07 29.53
CA GLU A 272 3.30 0.80 30.12
C GLU A 272 4.36 0.14 31.03
N GLN A 273 5.64 0.46 30.84
CA GLN A 273 6.75 -0.13 31.58
C GLN A 273 7.24 0.73 32.74
N ASP A 274 6.83 1.99 32.83
CA ASP A 274 7.28 2.93 33.84
C ASP A 274 6.29 4.09 34.00
N ASP A 275 5.47 3.97 35.04
CA ASP A 275 4.45 4.96 35.41
C ASP A 275 5.03 6.29 35.90
N SER A 276 6.35 6.36 36.20
CA SER A 276 6.99 7.61 36.61
C SER A 276 7.26 8.57 35.45
N ILE A 277 7.16 8.09 34.20
CA ILE A 277 7.33 8.91 33.00
C ILE A 277 6.16 9.91 32.90
N ALA A 278 6.49 11.19 33.06
CA ALA A 278 5.54 12.30 33.06
C ALA A 278 5.53 13.08 31.72
N GLY A 279 6.48 12.82 30.82
CA GLY A 279 6.56 13.48 29.53
C GLY A 279 7.69 12.93 28.67
N PHE A 280 7.89 13.53 27.49
CA PHE A 280 8.95 13.16 26.57
C PHE A 280 9.55 14.40 25.91
N ASN A 281 10.86 14.37 25.66
CA ASN A 281 11.45 15.18 24.60
C ASN A 281 11.66 14.30 23.37
N VAL A 282 11.19 14.81 22.22
CA VAL A 282 11.43 14.21 20.92
C VAL A 282 12.23 15.21 20.11
N GLY A 283 13.39 14.80 19.61
CA GLY A 283 14.34 15.71 18.97
C GLY A 283 15.08 15.04 17.82
N ILE A 284 15.52 15.86 16.87
CA ILE A 284 16.32 15.42 15.73
C ILE A 284 17.38 16.49 15.49
N ASN A 285 18.64 16.09 15.48
CA ASN A 285 19.75 16.97 15.12
C ASN A 285 20.07 16.76 13.64
N THR A 286 20.35 17.84 12.91
CA THR A 286 20.71 17.79 11.48
C THR A 286 21.87 18.72 11.20
N GLY A 287 22.99 18.13 10.78
CA GLY A 287 24.27 18.80 10.55
C GLY A 287 25.10 19.00 11.81
N ASP A 288 26.41 19.14 11.61
CA ASP A 288 27.42 19.25 12.68
C ASP A 288 27.13 20.43 13.63
N ALA A 289 26.69 21.56 13.08
CA ALA A 289 26.35 22.76 13.86
C ALA A 289 25.16 22.55 14.81
N ALA A 290 24.28 21.58 14.52
CA ALA A 290 23.18 21.19 15.38
C ALA A 290 23.56 20.05 16.35
N GLY A 291 24.84 19.64 16.38
CA GLY A 291 25.32 18.56 17.23
C GLY A 291 25.03 17.15 16.69
N GLN A 292 24.78 17.00 15.39
CA GLN A 292 24.68 15.67 14.78
C GLN A 292 26.08 15.03 14.72
N THR A 293 26.30 13.93 15.43
CA THR A 293 27.61 13.24 15.48
C THR A 293 27.68 12.04 14.54
N ILE A 294 26.56 11.35 14.32
CA ILE A 294 26.44 10.24 13.38
C ILE A 294 25.60 10.72 12.19
N PRO A 295 26.14 10.75 10.96
CA PRO A 295 25.42 11.16 9.76
C PRO A 295 24.49 10.05 9.27
N HIS A 296 23.55 9.63 10.12
CA HIS A 296 22.43 8.76 9.78
C HIS A 296 21.27 9.21 10.66
N CYS A 297 20.15 9.60 10.05
CA CYS A 297 19.01 10.19 10.71
C CYS A 297 18.58 9.37 11.94
N HIS A 298 18.53 9.99 13.10
CA HIS A 298 18.06 9.37 14.32
C HIS A 298 17.17 10.34 15.07
N ILE A 299 16.00 9.85 15.46
CA ILE A 299 15.00 10.59 16.22
C ILE A 299 15.14 10.16 17.68
N HIS A 300 15.51 11.11 18.52
CA HIS A 300 15.60 10.90 19.96
C HIS A 300 14.19 10.79 20.55
N LEU A 301 13.97 9.76 21.36
CA LEU A 301 12.80 9.60 22.22
C LEU A 301 13.29 9.54 23.67
N ILE A 302 13.24 10.68 24.35
CA ILE A 302 13.81 10.87 25.69
C ILE A 302 12.69 10.94 26.71
N PRO A 303 12.47 9.92 27.54
CA PRO A 303 11.47 9.95 28.60
C PRO A 303 11.85 10.97 29.68
N ARG A 304 10.88 11.71 30.18
CA ARG A 304 11.06 12.74 31.22
C ARG A 304 10.24 12.38 32.45
N ARG A 305 10.80 12.69 33.62
CA ARG A 305 10.20 12.42 34.94
C ARG A 305 10.16 13.71 35.74
N THR A 306 9.18 13.85 36.62
CA THR A 306 9.11 15.02 37.50
C THR A 306 10.35 15.09 38.38
N GLY A 307 11.06 16.23 38.34
CA GLY A 307 12.28 16.46 39.13
C GLY A 307 13.57 15.95 38.51
N ASP A 308 13.57 15.46 37.26
CA ASP A 308 14.81 15.07 36.56
C ASP A 308 15.73 16.25 36.20
N VAL A 309 15.19 17.47 36.21
CA VAL A 309 15.91 18.76 36.16
C VAL A 309 15.23 19.75 37.10
N SER A 310 15.95 20.79 37.54
CA SER A 310 15.43 21.80 38.47
C SER A 310 14.34 22.69 37.87
N ASP A 311 14.48 23.10 36.60
CA ASP A 311 13.47 23.83 35.84
C ASP A 311 13.42 23.31 34.39
N PRO A 312 12.35 22.62 33.97
CA PRO A 312 12.23 22.12 32.59
C PRO A 312 11.81 23.21 31.59
N THR A 313 11.53 24.44 32.05
CA THR A 313 11.05 25.53 31.18
C THR A 313 12.00 25.79 30.02
N GLY A 314 11.42 26.10 28.86
CA GLY A 314 12.16 26.37 27.63
C GLY A 314 12.48 25.12 26.81
N GLY A 315 12.54 23.93 27.42
CA GLY A 315 12.71 22.66 26.70
C GLY A 315 13.83 22.71 25.68
N VAL A 316 13.48 22.61 24.38
CA VAL A 316 14.42 22.67 23.24
C VAL A 316 15.28 23.94 23.20
N ARG A 317 14.84 25.04 23.81
CA ARG A 317 15.64 26.27 23.85
C ARG A 317 16.93 26.11 24.65
N ASN A 318 16.97 25.16 25.60
CA ASN A 318 18.17 24.85 26.38
C ASN A 318 19.28 24.18 25.55
N VAL A 319 19.05 23.88 24.26
CA VAL A 319 20.12 23.49 23.33
C VAL A 319 21.17 24.60 23.19
N ILE A 320 20.76 25.87 23.24
CA ILE A 320 21.68 26.99 23.38
C ILE A 320 21.72 27.40 24.86
N PRO A 321 22.87 27.25 25.55
CA PRO A 321 23.00 27.61 26.94
C PRO A 321 22.49 29.03 27.23
N GLY A 322 21.66 29.19 28.26
CA GLY A 322 21.08 30.47 28.67
C GLY A 322 19.79 30.89 27.95
N MET A 323 19.37 30.21 26.87
CA MET A 323 18.16 30.60 26.12
C MET A 323 16.85 29.97 26.64
N GLY A 324 16.95 29.10 27.66
CA GLY A 324 15.82 28.39 28.26
C GLY A 324 14.81 29.29 28.95
N ASP A 325 15.28 30.27 29.73
CA ASP A 325 14.41 31.19 30.46
C ASP A 325 13.99 32.39 29.61
N TYR A 326 13.06 32.13 28.69
CA TYR A 326 12.52 33.15 27.80
C TYR A 326 11.55 34.12 28.49
N ARG A 327 11.17 33.87 29.74
CA ARG A 327 10.25 34.73 30.51
C ARG A 327 10.98 35.98 31.03
N LEU A 328 12.27 35.85 31.35
CA LEU A 328 13.10 36.98 31.77
C LEU A 328 13.44 37.95 30.62
N ALA A 329 13.39 37.48 29.37
CA ALA A 329 13.68 38.30 28.20
C ALA A 329 12.55 39.27 27.79
N SER A 330 11.34 39.12 28.37
CA SER A 330 10.20 40.00 28.09
C SER A 330 10.07 41.21 29.02
N GLU A 331 10.99 41.39 29.97
CA GLU A 331 10.97 42.50 30.94
C GLU A 331 11.90 43.68 30.58
N THR A 332 12.50 43.68 29.39
CA THR A 332 13.36 44.75 28.85
C THR A 332 12.88 45.23 27.49
#